data_AF-A0AAD6VWA9-F1
#
_entry.id   AF-A0AAD6VWA9-F1
#
_cell.length_a   1.000
_cell.length_b   1.000
_cell.length_c   1.000
_cell.angle_alpha   90.00
_cell.angle_beta   90.00
_cell.angle_gamma   90.00
#
_symmetry.space_group_name_H-M   'P 1'
#
loop_
_entity.id
_entity.type
_entity.pdbx_description
1 polymer ?
#
loop_
_entity_poly.entity_id
_entity_poly.type
_entity_poly.pdbx_seq_one_letter_code
_entity_poly.pdbx_strand_id
1 'polypeptide(L)'
;MGEARVNMIVVREFDPRKDGVGVEDVERRCEVGPGGKLSLFTDLLGDPICRVRNSPAFLMLVAEIGEEIVGMIRGCIKTVTCGKKLSRTVKNNYSYNVINNNDLSKPVPVYTKVAYILGLRVSPSHRRMGIGLKLVHQMEDWFRQNGAEYSYIATENDNHASVKLFTDKCGYSKFRTPSILVNPVFAHRVPVSNRVTVIKLTPYDAELLYRRRFATTEFFPRDIDSVLKNKLNVGNFLAVPRGSLKSGSWAGSDNFLSDPPESWAVLSVWNCKDVFRLEVLGASRVKRTFAKTTRVVDKALPFLRLPSVPAVFRPFGLYFMYGLGGEGPRAAKMMKALCGHVHNLAKESGCGVVVTEVANREPLKLGIPHWKMLSCAEDLWCIKRLGEDYSDGSVGDWTKSPPGLSIFVDPREF
;
A
#
# COMPACT_ATOMS: atom_id res chain seq x y z
N MET A 1 -37.89 -39.96 -1.03
CA MET A 1 -36.49 -39.85 -1.50
C MET A 1 -36.28 -38.41 -1.92
N GLY A 2 -35.66 -37.59 -1.07
CA GLY A 2 -35.27 -36.24 -1.43
C GLY A 2 -33.86 -36.28 -1.97
N GLU A 3 -33.68 -36.07 -3.27
CA GLU A 3 -32.36 -35.81 -3.85
C GLU A 3 -31.79 -34.57 -3.15
N ALA A 4 -30.71 -34.77 -2.39
CA ALA A 4 -29.90 -33.67 -1.90
C ALA A 4 -29.34 -32.95 -3.11
N ARG A 5 -29.94 -31.81 -3.49
CA ARG A 5 -29.34 -30.87 -4.43
C ARG A 5 -27.95 -30.55 -3.89
N VAL A 6 -26.92 -31.12 -4.50
CA VAL A 6 -25.55 -30.68 -4.27
C VAL A 6 -25.52 -29.25 -4.78
N ASN A 7 -25.57 -28.31 -3.85
CA ASN A 7 -25.54 -26.89 -4.14
C ASN A 7 -24.20 -26.57 -4.82
N MET A 8 -24.22 -26.53 -6.15
CA MET A 8 -23.04 -26.33 -6.98
C MET A 8 -22.50 -24.92 -6.77
N ILE A 9 -21.23 -24.82 -6.37
CA ILE A 9 -20.54 -23.53 -6.24
C ILE A 9 -20.22 -23.03 -7.65
N VAL A 10 -20.78 -21.91 -8.05
CA VAL A 10 -20.46 -21.22 -9.30
C VAL A 10 -19.54 -20.04 -8.99
N VAL A 11 -18.45 -19.89 -9.72
CA VAL A 11 -17.59 -18.70 -9.63
C VAL A 11 -17.59 -18.03 -10.99
N ARG A 12 -17.80 -16.71 -10.99
CA ARG A 12 -17.93 -15.89 -12.19
C ARG A 12 -17.47 -14.46 -11.93
N GLU A 13 -17.32 -13.70 -13.00
CA GLU A 13 -17.05 -12.27 -12.90
C GLU A 13 -18.19 -11.52 -12.22
N PHE A 14 -17.82 -10.49 -11.46
CA PHE A 14 -18.74 -9.56 -10.81
C PHE A 14 -19.48 -8.71 -11.86
N ASP A 15 -20.82 -8.70 -11.79
CA ASP A 15 -21.67 -7.80 -12.58
C ASP A 15 -22.18 -6.65 -11.69
N PRO A 16 -21.71 -5.41 -11.90
CA PRO A 16 -22.07 -4.26 -11.07
C PRO A 16 -23.57 -3.94 -11.08
N ARG A 17 -24.34 -4.44 -12.07
CA ARG A 17 -25.78 -4.15 -12.19
C ARG A 17 -26.64 -4.99 -11.25
N LYS A 18 -26.14 -6.13 -10.77
CA LYS A 18 -26.93 -7.07 -9.96
C LYS A 18 -26.23 -7.54 -8.68
N ASP A 19 -24.90 -7.57 -8.65
CA ASP A 19 -24.16 -8.22 -7.57
C ASP A 19 -23.88 -7.31 -6.37
N GLY A 20 -24.10 -5.99 -6.52
CA GLY A 20 -23.72 -4.98 -5.52
C GLY A 20 -24.26 -5.27 -4.12
N VAL A 21 -25.55 -5.61 -4.00
CA VAL A 21 -26.20 -5.90 -2.72
C VAL A 21 -25.64 -7.16 -2.06
N GLY A 22 -25.48 -8.25 -2.83
CA GLY A 22 -24.95 -9.51 -2.29
C GLY A 22 -23.48 -9.39 -1.86
N VAL A 23 -22.68 -8.64 -2.62
CA VAL A 23 -21.28 -8.35 -2.27
C VAL A 23 -21.16 -7.52 -1.00
N GLU A 24 -21.98 -6.48 -0.83
CA GLU A 24 -21.98 -5.65 0.38
C GLU A 24 -22.36 -6.47 1.61
N ASP A 25 -23.35 -7.36 1.48
CA ASP A 25 -23.76 -8.26 2.55
C ASP A 25 -22.64 -9.26 2.93
N VAL A 26 -21.90 -9.81 1.95
CA VAL A 26 -20.74 -10.66 2.24
C VAL A 26 -19.62 -9.90 2.94
N GLU A 27 -19.26 -8.67 2.52
CA GLU A 27 -18.29 -7.83 3.26
C GLU A 27 -18.75 -7.69 4.72
N ARG A 28 -20.01 -7.27 4.91
CA ARG A 28 -20.58 -7.01 6.23
C ARG A 28 -20.51 -8.24 7.13
N ARG A 29 -20.97 -9.41 6.65
CA ARG A 29 -20.93 -10.66 7.41
C ARG A 29 -19.50 -11.12 7.73
N CYS A 30 -18.51 -10.76 6.91
CA CYS A 30 -17.11 -11.13 7.15
C CYS A 30 -16.38 -10.22 8.14
N GLU A 31 -16.75 -8.94 8.25
CA GLU A 31 -16.14 -7.96 9.16
C GLU A 31 -16.69 -8.03 10.61
N VAL A 32 -17.80 -8.74 10.82
CA VAL A 32 -18.29 -9.04 12.18
C VAL A 32 -17.38 -10.09 12.80
N GLY A 33 -16.37 -9.64 13.55
CA GLY A 33 -15.55 -10.52 14.40
C GLY A 33 -16.41 -11.25 15.45
N PRO A 34 -15.94 -12.38 16.02
CA PRO A 34 -16.69 -13.09 17.04
C PRO A 34 -16.95 -12.19 18.25
N GLY A 35 -18.24 -11.93 18.52
CA GLY A 35 -18.81 -11.40 19.76
C GLY A 35 -18.04 -10.29 20.49
N GLY A 36 -18.34 -9.01 20.21
CA GLY A 36 -18.03 -7.89 21.11
C GLY A 36 -16.58 -7.40 21.16
N LYS A 37 -15.67 -7.96 20.34
CA LYS A 37 -14.32 -7.41 20.14
C LYS A 37 -14.34 -6.20 19.20
N LEU A 38 -13.33 -5.34 19.31
CA LEU A 38 -13.13 -4.25 18.36
C LEU A 38 -12.88 -4.85 16.96
N SER A 39 -13.62 -4.40 15.96
CA SER A 39 -13.38 -4.76 14.55
C SER A 39 -13.34 -3.52 13.68
N LEU A 40 -12.71 -3.63 12.53
CA LEU A 40 -12.62 -2.56 11.53
C LEU A 40 -13.55 -2.91 10.38
N PHE A 41 -14.49 -2.02 10.07
CA PHE A 41 -15.45 -2.21 8.99
C PHE A 41 -15.09 -1.41 7.74
N THR A 42 -15.10 -2.15 6.63
CA THR A 42 -15.02 -1.84 5.20
C THR A 42 -16.18 -1.12 4.50
N ASP A 43 -16.39 0.20 4.54
CA ASP A 43 -17.42 0.85 3.69
C ASP A 43 -16.85 1.25 2.32
N LEU A 44 -17.20 0.51 1.27
CA LEU A 44 -16.72 0.72 -0.11
C LEU A 44 -17.54 1.74 -0.90
N LEU A 45 -18.42 2.51 -0.25
CA LEU A 45 -19.18 3.61 -0.86
C LEU A 45 -19.99 3.20 -2.10
N GLY A 46 -20.46 1.95 -2.13
CA GLY A 46 -21.21 1.37 -3.26
C GLY A 46 -20.36 0.96 -4.46
N ASP A 47 -19.02 0.97 -4.36
CA ASP A 47 -18.11 0.57 -5.44
C ASP A 47 -17.19 -0.58 -5.00
N PRO A 48 -17.63 -1.85 -5.12
CA PRO A 48 -16.83 -2.98 -4.65
C PRO A 48 -15.48 -3.16 -5.33
N ILE A 49 -15.24 -2.55 -6.50
CA ILE A 49 -13.98 -2.66 -7.25
C ILE A 49 -13.05 -1.46 -7.05
N CYS A 50 -13.43 -0.51 -6.17
CA CYS A 50 -12.73 0.76 -5.97
C CYS A 50 -11.24 0.59 -5.61
N ARG A 51 -10.89 -0.47 -4.89
CA ARG A 51 -9.54 -0.77 -4.39
C ARG A 51 -8.60 -1.47 -5.38
N VAL A 52 -9.09 -1.82 -6.58
CA VAL A 52 -8.28 -2.45 -7.63
C VAL A 52 -8.39 -1.74 -8.98
N ARG A 53 -9.43 -0.91 -9.19
CA ARG A 53 -9.69 -0.26 -10.48
C ARG A 53 -8.64 0.73 -10.97
N ASN A 54 -7.75 1.18 -10.09
CA ASN A 54 -6.67 2.09 -10.46
C ASN A 54 -5.43 1.36 -10.99
N SER A 55 -5.40 0.02 -10.92
CA SER A 55 -4.32 -0.81 -11.45
C SER A 55 -4.46 -1.01 -12.97
N PRO A 56 -3.35 -1.26 -13.70
CA PRO A 56 -3.37 -1.41 -15.16
C PRO A 56 -4.28 -2.53 -15.66
N ALA A 57 -4.39 -3.63 -14.91
CA ALA A 57 -5.39 -4.67 -15.12
C ALA A 57 -5.94 -5.11 -13.75
N PHE A 58 -7.24 -5.39 -13.71
CA PHE A 58 -7.91 -5.83 -12.49
C PHE A 58 -9.12 -6.72 -12.82
N LEU A 59 -9.49 -7.56 -11.86
CA LEU A 59 -10.66 -8.41 -11.93
C LEU A 59 -11.28 -8.55 -10.53
N MET A 60 -12.61 -8.72 -10.50
CA MET A 60 -13.32 -9.16 -9.31
C MET A 60 -14.17 -10.38 -9.67
N LEU A 61 -14.04 -11.44 -8.88
CA LEU A 61 -14.85 -12.65 -9.00
C LEU A 61 -15.77 -12.76 -7.79
N VAL A 62 -16.97 -13.30 -8.02
CA VAL A 62 -17.94 -13.68 -6.99
C VAL A 62 -18.17 -15.18 -7.02
N ALA A 63 -18.44 -15.76 -5.85
CA ALA A 63 -18.86 -17.14 -5.70
C ALA A 63 -20.33 -17.17 -5.28
N GLU A 64 -21.12 -18.01 -5.95
CA GLU A 64 -22.56 -18.15 -5.73
C GLU A 64 -22.92 -19.59 -5.39
N ILE A 65 -23.91 -19.73 -4.51
CA ILE A 65 -24.60 -20.98 -4.23
C ILE A 65 -26.10 -20.71 -4.44
N GLY A 66 -26.69 -21.35 -5.44
CA GLY A 66 -28.02 -20.96 -5.92
C GLY A 66 -27.97 -19.55 -6.49
N GLU A 67 -28.75 -18.63 -5.91
CA GLU A 67 -28.78 -17.21 -6.27
C GLU A 67 -28.10 -16.30 -5.21
N GLU A 68 -27.53 -16.89 -4.14
CA GLU A 68 -26.85 -16.14 -3.08
C GLU A 68 -25.35 -15.98 -3.39
N ILE A 69 -24.85 -14.75 -3.34
CA ILE A 69 -23.40 -14.47 -3.33
C ILE A 69 -22.87 -14.83 -1.94
N VAL A 70 -21.95 -15.79 -1.89
CA VAL A 70 -21.39 -16.35 -0.64
C VAL A 70 -19.91 -16.10 -0.47
N GLY A 71 -19.24 -15.57 -1.49
CA GLY A 71 -17.83 -15.21 -1.44
C GLY A 71 -17.41 -14.32 -2.60
N MET A 72 -16.22 -13.74 -2.49
CA MET A 72 -15.63 -12.91 -3.53
C MET A 72 -14.12 -12.80 -3.36
N ILE A 73 -13.45 -12.38 -4.43
CA ILE A 73 -12.02 -12.09 -4.46
C ILE A 73 -11.76 -10.97 -5.47
N ARG A 74 -10.79 -10.12 -5.18
CA ARG A 74 -10.31 -9.09 -6.11
C ARG A 74 -8.87 -9.39 -6.47
N GLY A 75 -8.49 -9.05 -7.69
CA GLY A 75 -7.13 -9.20 -8.17
C GLY A 75 -6.72 -8.03 -9.04
N CYS A 76 -5.44 -7.67 -9.02
CA CYS A 76 -4.89 -6.73 -9.97
C CYS A 76 -3.48 -7.12 -10.40
N ILE A 77 -3.04 -6.64 -11.56
CA ILE A 77 -1.73 -6.94 -12.13
C ILE A 77 -1.01 -5.64 -12.45
N LYS A 78 0.28 -5.60 -12.11
CA LYS A 78 1.18 -4.47 -12.35
C LYS A 78 2.57 -4.96 -12.74
N THR A 79 3.34 -4.10 -13.40
CA THR A 79 4.76 -4.37 -13.70
C THR A 79 5.63 -3.66 -12.67
N VAL A 80 6.46 -4.41 -11.96
CA VAL A 80 7.28 -3.88 -10.87
C VAL A 80 8.72 -4.34 -10.97
N THR A 81 9.60 -3.61 -10.28
CA THR A 81 10.97 -4.06 -10.04
C THR A 81 11.01 -5.24 -9.07
N CYS A 82 11.60 -6.36 -9.48
CA CYS A 82 11.83 -7.54 -8.63
C CYS A 82 13.31 -7.77 -8.32
N GLY A 83 14.21 -6.98 -8.90
CA GLY A 83 15.64 -7.10 -8.67
C GLY A 83 16.45 -6.09 -9.46
N LYS A 84 17.76 -6.29 -9.48
CA LYS A 84 18.70 -5.44 -10.22
C LYS A 84 19.77 -6.29 -10.90
N LYS A 85 20.23 -5.83 -12.05
CA LYS A 85 21.40 -6.39 -12.76
C LYS A 85 22.40 -5.29 -13.06
N LEU A 86 23.67 -5.65 -13.22
CA LEU A 86 24.68 -4.69 -13.67
C LEU A 86 24.53 -4.45 -15.16
N SER A 87 24.55 -3.18 -15.59
CA SER A 87 24.63 -2.84 -17.02
C SER A 87 25.96 -3.36 -17.60
N ARG A 88 25.92 -4.10 -18.71
CA ARG A 88 27.13 -4.46 -19.46
C ARG A 88 27.46 -3.33 -20.42
N THR A 89 28.48 -2.54 -20.13
CA THR A 89 29.06 -1.61 -21.12
C THR A 89 29.71 -2.44 -22.22
N VAL A 90 29.14 -2.40 -23.43
CA VAL A 90 29.81 -2.98 -24.62
C VAL A 90 31.08 -2.15 -24.86
N LYS A 91 32.25 -2.77 -24.67
CA LYS A 91 33.52 -2.18 -25.10
C LYS A 91 33.52 -2.11 -26.63
N ASN A 92 33.09 -0.98 -27.20
CA ASN A 92 33.40 -0.69 -28.60
C ASN A 92 34.89 -0.38 -28.70
N ASN A 93 35.67 -1.34 -29.19
CA ASN A 93 37.09 -1.21 -29.49
C ASN A 93 37.31 -0.30 -30.71
N TYR A 94 37.07 1.00 -30.62
CA TYR A 94 37.67 2.02 -31.50
C TYR A 94 37.49 3.39 -30.85
N SER A 95 38.38 3.77 -29.94
CA SER A 95 38.70 5.17 -29.58
C SER A 95 39.81 5.16 -28.52
N TYR A 96 41.03 5.50 -28.91
CA TYR A 96 42.04 5.99 -27.98
C TYR A 96 41.54 7.34 -27.46
N ASN A 97 41.08 7.41 -26.21
CA ASN A 97 41.07 8.62 -25.38
C ASN A 97 40.65 8.28 -23.94
N VAL A 98 41.57 8.60 -23.01
CA VAL A 98 41.40 8.82 -21.56
C VAL A 98 40.29 8.02 -20.87
N ILE A 99 40.63 6.84 -20.35
CA ILE A 99 39.78 6.06 -19.45
C ILE A 99 39.73 6.80 -18.10
N ASN A 100 38.64 7.54 -17.86
CA ASN A 100 38.27 7.91 -16.50
C ASN A 100 37.77 6.65 -15.78
N ASN A 101 38.45 6.26 -14.70
CA ASN A 101 38.20 5.07 -13.87
C ASN A 101 36.85 5.09 -13.09
N ASN A 102 35.83 5.82 -13.54
CA ASN A 102 34.55 5.98 -12.85
C ASN A 102 33.33 5.39 -13.58
N ASP A 103 33.51 4.63 -14.65
CA ASP A 103 32.40 3.96 -15.34
C ASP A 103 32.02 2.65 -14.64
N LEU A 104 31.65 2.76 -13.35
CA LEU A 104 31.05 1.67 -12.59
C LEU A 104 29.73 1.29 -13.24
N SER A 105 29.59 0.01 -13.60
CA SER A 105 28.35 -0.56 -14.13
C SER A 105 27.16 -0.20 -13.24
N LYS A 106 26.30 0.73 -13.70
CA LYS A 106 25.14 1.17 -12.92
C LYS A 106 24.15 0.01 -12.78
N PRO A 107 23.57 -0.20 -11.58
CA PRO A 107 22.53 -1.19 -11.41
C PRO A 107 21.27 -0.75 -12.16
N VAL A 108 20.77 -1.62 -13.02
CA VAL A 108 19.55 -1.42 -13.81
C VAL A 108 18.47 -2.33 -13.23
N PRO A 109 17.21 -1.85 -13.09
CA PRO A 109 16.13 -2.69 -12.59
C PRO A 109 15.83 -3.87 -13.51
N VAL A 110 15.41 -4.97 -12.89
CA VAL A 110 14.77 -6.10 -13.55
C VAL A 110 13.30 -6.03 -13.21
N TYR A 111 12.46 -6.08 -14.24
CA TYR A 111 11.01 -5.98 -14.10
C TYR A 111 10.36 -7.35 -14.25
N THR A 112 9.24 -7.54 -13.56
CA THR A 112 8.33 -8.67 -13.73
C THR A 112 6.89 -8.17 -13.66
N LYS A 113 5.95 -8.92 -14.25
CA LYS A 113 4.52 -8.73 -13.99
C LYS A 113 4.13 -9.51 -12.74
N VAL A 114 3.64 -8.80 -11.74
CA VAL A 114 3.16 -9.36 -10.49
C VAL A 114 1.68 -9.08 -10.33
N ALA A 115 0.96 -10.09 -9.84
CA ALA A 115 -0.44 -10.01 -9.46
C ALA A 115 -0.57 -9.84 -7.94
N TYR A 116 -1.58 -9.10 -7.51
CA TYR A 116 -1.94 -8.92 -6.10
C TYR A 116 -3.37 -9.42 -5.89
N ILE A 117 -3.56 -10.30 -4.92
CA ILE A 117 -4.90 -10.72 -4.46
C ILE A 117 -5.30 -9.83 -3.28
N LEU A 118 -6.50 -9.26 -3.39
CA LEU A 118 -7.07 -8.39 -2.37
C LEU A 118 -8.47 -8.86 -1.96
N GLY A 119 -8.77 -8.74 -0.67
CA GLY A 119 -10.14 -8.81 -0.17
C GLY A 119 -10.85 -10.13 -0.46
N LEU A 120 -10.15 -11.26 -0.32
CA LEU A 120 -10.78 -12.58 -0.33
C LEU A 120 -11.74 -12.70 0.86
N ARG A 121 -13.03 -12.86 0.59
CA ARG A 121 -14.08 -13.03 1.60
C ARG A 121 -14.91 -14.25 1.30
N VAL A 122 -15.25 -15.00 2.34
CA VAL A 122 -16.21 -16.11 2.30
C VAL A 122 -17.10 -16.00 3.52
N SER A 123 -18.42 -15.96 3.26
CA SER A 123 -19.45 -15.88 4.30
C SER A 123 -19.17 -16.90 5.41
N PRO A 124 -19.22 -16.52 6.70
CA PRO A 124 -18.93 -17.42 7.81
C PRO A 124 -19.67 -18.76 7.76
N SER A 125 -20.95 -18.75 7.36
CA SER A 125 -21.80 -19.95 7.24
C SER A 125 -21.39 -20.90 6.11
N HIS A 126 -20.59 -20.42 5.15
CA HIS A 126 -20.15 -21.14 3.96
C HIS A 126 -18.63 -21.43 3.97
N ARG A 127 -17.96 -21.17 5.08
CA ARG A 127 -16.53 -21.50 5.23
C ARG A 127 -16.33 -23.01 5.24
N ARG A 128 -15.11 -23.43 4.86
CA ARG A 128 -14.70 -24.85 4.80
C ARG A 128 -15.44 -25.70 3.76
N MET A 129 -16.17 -25.06 2.83
CA MET A 129 -16.80 -25.71 1.66
C MET A 129 -15.95 -25.62 0.38
N GLY A 130 -14.66 -25.23 0.48
CA GLY A 130 -13.78 -25.09 -0.68
C GLY A 130 -13.94 -23.81 -1.52
N ILE A 131 -14.89 -22.93 -1.18
CA ILE A 131 -15.18 -21.69 -1.92
C ILE A 131 -13.94 -20.79 -2.07
N GLY A 132 -13.24 -20.52 -0.97
CA GLY A 132 -12.05 -19.66 -0.99
C GLY A 132 -10.92 -20.21 -1.87
N LEU A 133 -10.73 -21.53 -1.86
CA LEU A 133 -9.75 -22.20 -2.73
C LEU A 133 -10.14 -22.07 -4.20
N LYS A 134 -11.42 -22.29 -4.53
CA LYS A 134 -11.93 -22.16 -5.89
C LYS A 134 -11.79 -20.74 -6.44
N LEU A 135 -12.10 -19.73 -5.61
CA LEU A 135 -11.91 -18.31 -5.95
C LEU A 135 -10.44 -17.98 -6.23
N VAL A 136 -9.51 -18.45 -5.39
CA VAL A 136 -8.07 -18.22 -5.60
C VAL A 136 -7.59 -18.89 -6.87
N HIS A 137 -7.95 -20.14 -7.14
CA HIS A 137 -7.53 -20.83 -8.36
C HIS A 137 -8.00 -20.13 -9.63
N GLN A 138 -9.28 -19.74 -9.70
CA GLN A 138 -9.78 -19.01 -10.88
C GLN A 138 -9.12 -17.63 -11.05
N MET A 139 -8.84 -16.94 -9.95
CA MET A 139 -8.10 -15.68 -10.00
C MET A 139 -6.65 -15.89 -10.49
N GLU A 140 -5.98 -16.96 -10.05
CA GLU A 140 -4.65 -17.32 -10.54
C GLU A 140 -4.66 -17.70 -12.03
N ASP A 141 -5.69 -18.38 -12.51
CA ASP A 141 -5.83 -18.69 -13.93
C ASP A 141 -5.94 -17.41 -14.76
N TRP A 142 -6.75 -16.44 -14.29
CA TRP A 142 -6.80 -15.12 -14.92
C TRP A 142 -5.45 -14.39 -14.85
N PHE A 143 -4.71 -14.49 -13.74
CA PHE A 143 -3.36 -13.93 -13.63
C PHE A 143 -2.40 -14.53 -14.66
N ARG A 144 -2.38 -15.86 -14.81
CA ARG A 144 -1.55 -16.56 -15.81
C ARG A 144 -1.91 -16.14 -17.23
N GLN A 145 -3.21 -16.09 -17.55
CA GLN A 145 -3.70 -15.66 -18.86
C GLN A 145 -3.29 -14.21 -19.20
N ASN A 146 -3.11 -13.35 -18.19
CA ASN A 146 -2.66 -11.98 -18.35
C ASN A 146 -1.14 -11.80 -18.21
N GLY A 147 -0.39 -12.91 -18.15
CA GLY A 147 1.07 -12.95 -18.15
C GLY A 147 1.69 -12.51 -16.83
N ALA A 148 0.99 -12.61 -15.70
CA ALA A 148 1.61 -12.45 -14.40
C ALA A 148 2.51 -13.65 -14.08
N GLU A 149 3.76 -13.38 -13.72
CA GLU A 149 4.75 -14.40 -13.38
C GLU A 149 4.71 -14.75 -11.89
N TYR A 150 4.26 -13.80 -11.06
CA TYR A 150 4.14 -13.93 -9.62
C TYR A 150 2.76 -13.47 -9.16
N SER A 151 2.28 -14.02 -8.05
CA SER A 151 1.12 -13.55 -7.31
C SER A 151 1.50 -13.36 -5.86
N TYR A 152 1.05 -12.29 -5.22
CA TYR A 152 1.22 -12.08 -3.79
C TYR A 152 -0.07 -11.65 -3.10
N ILE A 153 -0.08 -11.83 -1.78
CA ILE A 153 -1.15 -11.39 -0.89
C ILE A 153 -0.53 -10.67 0.31
N ALA A 154 -1.36 -9.90 1.01
CA ALA A 154 -1.07 -9.37 2.33
C ALA A 154 -2.10 -9.91 3.34
N THR A 155 -1.67 -10.32 4.53
CA THR A 155 -2.55 -10.81 5.59
C THR A 155 -1.90 -10.62 6.97
N GLU A 156 -2.70 -10.35 7.99
CA GLU A 156 -2.20 -10.35 9.37
C GLU A 156 -1.72 -11.75 9.76
N ASN A 157 -0.64 -11.80 10.55
CA ASN A 157 0.03 -13.04 10.98
C ASN A 157 -0.88 -13.96 11.83
N ASP A 158 -1.85 -13.39 12.54
CA ASP A 158 -2.81 -14.12 13.38
C ASP A 158 -4.07 -14.56 12.62
N ASN A 159 -4.23 -14.15 11.36
CA ASN A 159 -5.27 -14.67 10.46
C ASN A 159 -4.90 -16.08 9.96
N HIS A 160 -4.92 -17.05 10.88
CA HIS A 160 -4.54 -18.43 10.61
C HIS A 160 -5.33 -19.08 9.48
N ALA A 161 -6.57 -18.64 9.23
CA ALA A 161 -7.39 -19.15 8.12
C ALA A 161 -6.83 -18.72 6.77
N SER A 162 -6.51 -17.44 6.61
CA SER A 162 -5.86 -16.90 5.41
C SER A 162 -4.47 -17.50 5.23
N VAL A 163 -3.63 -17.47 6.27
CA VAL A 163 -2.26 -18.01 6.20
C VAL A 163 -2.27 -19.46 5.73
N LYS A 164 -3.05 -20.36 6.36
CA LYS A 164 -3.11 -21.77 5.97
C LYS A 164 -3.69 -22.00 4.58
N LEU A 165 -4.68 -21.21 4.17
CA LEU A 165 -5.22 -21.32 2.81
C LEU A 165 -4.11 -21.06 1.78
N PHE A 166 -3.39 -19.94 1.92
CA PHE A 166 -2.40 -19.57 0.94
C PHE A 166 -1.12 -20.40 1.03
N THR A 167 -0.59 -20.68 2.23
CA THR A 167 0.67 -21.43 2.38
C THR A 167 0.50 -22.92 2.19
N ASP A 168 -0.58 -23.51 2.71
CA ASP A 168 -0.70 -24.98 2.75
C ASP A 168 -1.51 -25.52 1.58
N LYS A 169 -2.42 -24.72 0.99
CA LYS A 169 -3.34 -25.17 -0.07
C LYS A 169 -3.09 -24.53 -1.42
N CYS A 170 -2.70 -23.25 -1.46
CA CYS A 170 -2.46 -22.55 -2.72
C CYS A 170 -0.99 -22.50 -3.13
N GLY A 171 -0.04 -22.93 -2.29
CA GLY A 171 1.39 -23.01 -2.62
C GLY A 171 2.14 -21.67 -2.56
N TYR A 172 1.70 -20.73 -1.74
CA TYR A 172 2.44 -19.49 -1.49
C TYR A 172 3.49 -19.70 -0.40
N SER A 173 4.62 -19.03 -0.52
CA SER A 173 5.64 -18.94 0.53
C SER A 173 5.56 -17.60 1.26
N LYS A 174 5.96 -17.58 2.53
CA LYS A 174 6.13 -16.32 3.27
C LYS A 174 7.27 -15.51 2.64
N PHE A 175 7.06 -14.21 2.43
CA PHE A 175 7.94 -13.41 1.60
C PHE A 175 8.51 -12.17 2.30
N ARG A 176 7.64 -11.26 2.74
CA ARG A 176 8.00 -10.00 3.42
C ARG A 176 7.11 -9.79 4.63
N THR A 177 7.59 -8.97 5.56
CA THR A 177 6.83 -8.58 6.76
C THR A 177 6.87 -7.07 6.98
N PRO A 178 6.33 -6.24 6.07
CA PRO A 178 6.26 -4.80 6.30
C PRO A 178 5.44 -4.44 7.55
N SER A 179 5.60 -3.18 7.98
CA SER A 179 4.83 -2.61 9.08
C SER A 179 3.85 -1.57 8.55
N ILE A 180 2.58 -1.72 8.93
CA ILE A 180 1.54 -0.72 8.69
C ILE A 180 1.55 0.26 9.86
N LEU A 181 1.89 1.51 9.59
CA LEU A 181 2.02 2.58 10.59
C LEU A 181 0.83 3.53 10.48
N VAL A 182 0.08 3.66 11.57
CA VAL A 182 -1.14 4.47 11.63
C VAL A 182 -0.94 5.67 12.55
N ASN A 183 -1.06 6.87 12.00
CA ASN A 183 -1.02 8.12 12.72
C ASN A 183 -2.42 8.74 12.83
N PRO A 184 -2.99 8.88 14.03
CA PRO A 184 -4.25 9.59 14.21
C PRO A 184 -4.17 11.04 13.74
N VAL A 185 -5.27 11.53 13.15
CA VAL A 185 -5.42 12.94 12.83
C VAL A 185 -6.09 13.66 14.00
N PHE A 186 -5.33 14.54 14.66
CA PHE A 186 -5.78 15.28 15.83
C PHE A 186 -6.69 16.47 15.47
N ALA A 187 -7.41 17.00 16.46
CA ALA A 187 -8.24 18.18 16.29
C ALA A 187 -7.40 19.47 16.17
N HIS A 188 -6.18 19.48 16.73
CA HIS A 188 -5.21 20.56 16.57
C HIS A 188 -4.29 20.35 15.35
N ARG A 189 -3.57 21.41 14.93
CA ARG A 189 -2.51 21.30 13.91
C ARG A 189 -1.21 20.86 14.56
N VAL A 190 -0.50 19.94 13.91
CA VAL A 190 0.84 19.53 14.36
C VAL A 190 1.88 20.54 13.85
N PRO A 191 2.82 21.00 14.71
CA PRO A 191 3.87 21.91 14.28
C PRO A 191 4.83 21.22 13.30
N VAL A 192 5.13 21.90 12.18
CA VAL A 192 6.19 21.52 11.26
C VAL A 192 7.44 22.34 11.60
N SER A 193 8.60 21.69 11.68
CA SER A 193 9.86 22.34 12.07
C SER A 193 10.18 23.54 11.16
N ASN A 194 10.46 24.70 11.75
CA ASN A 194 10.87 25.90 11.03
C ASN A 194 12.27 25.80 10.40
N ARG A 195 13.01 24.71 10.66
CA ARG A 195 14.32 24.38 10.07
C ARG A 195 14.21 23.56 8.80
N VAL A 196 12.99 23.24 8.37
CA VAL A 196 12.72 22.44 7.17
C VAL A 196 11.87 23.27 6.21
N THR A 197 12.22 23.24 4.94
CA THR A 197 11.39 23.77 3.86
C THR A 197 10.70 22.58 3.18
N VAL A 198 9.36 22.61 3.15
CA VAL A 198 8.54 21.63 2.42
C VAL A 198 8.15 22.24 1.07
N ILE A 199 8.44 21.52 0.00
CA ILE A 199 8.24 21.93 -1.38
C ILE A 199 7.22 20.97 -2.00
N LYS A 200 6.16 21.51 -2.60
CA LYS A 200 5.23 20.71 -3.41
C LYS A 200 5.85 20.50 -4.78
N LEU A 201 6.04 19.25 -5.17
CA LEU A 201 6.59 18.88 -6.48
C LEU A 201 5.47 18.68 -7.50
N THR A 202 5.75 19.03 -8.75
CA THR A 202 4.91 18.62 -9.89
C THR A 202 4.97 17.09 -10.04
N PRO A 203 3.96 16.45 -10.66
CA PRO A 203 4.05 15.01 -10.98
C PRO A 203 5.30 14.65 -11.78
N TYR A 204 5.74 15.53 -12.69
CA TYR A 204 6.95 15.35 -13.49
C TYR A 204 8.23 15.38 -12.65
N ASP A 205 8.40 16.39 -11.79
CA ASP A 205 9.57 16.46 -10.88
C ASP A 205 9.61 15.27 -9.93
N ALA A 206 8.46 14.86 -9.40
CA ALA A 206 8.33 13.70 -8.52
C ALA A 206 8.70 12.42 -9.25
N GLU A 207 8.28 12.25 -10.51
CA GLU A 207 8.62 11.09 -11.34
C GLU A 207 10.13 10.94 -11.50
N LEU A 208 10.83 12.02 -11.91
CA LEU A 208 12.28 12.00 -12.11
C LEU A 208 13.02 11.62 -10.82
N LEU A 209 12.62 12.22 -9.70
CA LEU A 209 13.19 11.91 -8.39
C LEU A 209 12.91 10.46 -7.97
N TYR A 210 11.69 9.96 -8.22
CA TYR A 210 11.29 8.61 -7.84
C TYR A 210 12.01 7.56 -8.67
N ARG A 211 12.12 7.75 -9.99
CA ARG A 211 12.88 6.85 -10.86
C ARG A 211 14.34 6.80 -10.45
N ARG A 212 14.95 7.95 -10.13
CA ARG A 212 16.35 7.96 -9.66
C ARG A 212 16.52 7.28 -8.30
N ARG A 213 15.58 7.45 -7.37
CA ARG A 213 15.72 6.94 -5.99
C ARG A 213 15.29 5.48 -5.82
N PHE A 214 14.27 5.04 -6.57
CA PHE A 214 13.55 3.79 -6.33
C PHE A 214 13.58 2.82 -7.50
N ALA A 215 14.19 3.15 -8.65
CA ALA A 215 14.18 2.25 -9.82
C ALA A 215 14.53 0.81 -9.46
N THR A 216 15.55 0.60 -8.61
CA THR A 216 15.99 -0.74 -8.17
C THR A 216 15.39 -1.18 -6.83
N THR A 217 14.41 -0.46 -6.28
CA THR A 217 13.69 -0.84 -5.06
C THR A 217 12.62 -1.86 -5.40
N GLU A 218 12.51 -2.90 -4.58
CA GLU A 218 11.52 -3.96 -4.77
C GLU A 218 10.09 -3.40 -4.79
N PHE A 219 9.25 -3.95 -5.68
CA PHE A 219 7.87 -3.52 -5.94
C PHE A 219 7.70 -2.11 -6.56
N PHE A 220 8.79 -1.40 -6.91
CA PHE A 220 8.66 -0.10 -7.56
C PHE A 220 7.93 -0.23 -8.91
N PRO A 221 6.81 0.48 -9.12
CA PRO A 221 6.01 0.33 -10.34
C PRO A 221 6.73 0.96 -11.53
N ARG A 222 6.78 0.22 -12.65
CA ARG A 222 7.37 0.71 -13.90
C ARG A 222 6.65 1.97 -14.41
N ASP A 223 5.35 2.04 -14.18
CA ASP A 223 4.40 3.09 -14.57
C ASP A 223 4.13 4.11 -13.45
N ILE A 224 5.14 4.39 -12.61
CA ILE A 224 5.03 5.35 -11.49
C ILE A 224 4.40 6.70 -11.89
N ASP A 225 4.60 7.14 -13.13
CA ASP A 225 4.04 8.38 -13.65
C ASP A 225 2.51 8.36 -13.70
N SER A 226 1.90 7.20 -14.00
CA SER A 226 0.45 7.00 -13.98
C SER A 226 -0.09 7.13 -12.56
N VAL A 227 0.66 6.65 -11.56
CA VAL A 227 0.31 6.81 -10.14
C VAL A 227 0.37 8.28 -9.73
N LEU A 228 1.45 8.98 -10.07
CA LEU A 228 1.65 10.39 -9.69
C LEU A 228 0.68 11.36 -10.39
N LYS A 229 0.19 11.02 -11.59
CA LYS A 229 -0.80 11.80 -12.35
C LYS A 229 -2.26 11.46 -11.99
N ASN A 230 -2.49 10.39 -11.23
CA ASN A 230 -3.85 9.98 -10.87
C ASN A 230 -4.55 11.04 -10.01
N LYS A 231 -5.86 11.22 -10.21
CA LYS A 231 -6.70 12.15 -9.44
C LYS A 231 -6.70 11.91 -7.93
N LEU A 232 -6.42 10.67 -7.50
CA LEU A 232 -6.33 10.29 -6.09
C LEU A 232 -4.97 10.66 -5.48
N ASN A 233 -3.95 11.01 -6.27
CA ASN A 233 -2.72 11.57 -5.76
C ASN A 233 -2.95 13.03 -5.33
N VAL A 234 -3.00 13.26 -4.03
CA VAL A 234 -3.24 14.58 -3.41
C VAL A 234 -2.05 15.51 -3.65
N GLY A 235 -0.83 14.96 -3.66
CA GLY A 235 0.38 15.72 -3.91
C GLY A 235 1.66 15.00 -3.55
N ASN A 236 2.75 15.57 -4.06
CA ASN A 236 4.10 15.05 -3.90
C ASN A 236 4.91 16.12 -3.15
N PHE A 237 5.65 15.73 -2.12
CA PHE A 237 6.28 16.67 -1.21
C PHE A 237 7.73 16.30 -0.94
N LEU A 238 8.62 17.28 -1.09
CA LEU A 238 10.04 17.19 -0.78
C LEU A 238 10.34 18.06 0.44
N ALA A 239 11.11 17.52 1.38
CA ALA A 239 11.63 18.24 2.54
C ALA A 239 13.14 18.37 2.44
N VAL A 240 13.61 19.60 2.60
CA VAL A 240 15.04 19.96 2.63
C VAL A 240 15.34 20.88 3.83
N PRO A 241 16.59 20.94 4.31
CA PRO A 241 16.99 21.93 5.30
C PRO A 241 16.66 23.35 4.83
N ARG A 242 16.16 24.18 5.75
CA ARG A 242 15.85 25.57 5.42
C ARG A 242 17.11 26.29 4.93
N GLY A 243 16.97 27.02 3.83
CA GLY A 243 18.06 27.77 3.21
C GLY A 243 18.99 26.93 2.33
N SER A 244 18.75 25.63 2.14
CA SER A 244 19.61 24.78 1.30
C SER A 244 19.37 24.94 -0.21
N LEU A 245 18.31 25.63 -0.63
CA LEU A 245 18.03 25.90 -2.03
C LEU A 245 18.82 27.16 -2.45
N LYS A 246 19.75 27.01 -3.42
CA LYS A 246 20.64 28.08 -3.88
C LYS A 246 19.91 29.35 -4.33
N SER A 247 18.77 29.21 -5.01
CA SER A 247 17.94 30.31 -5.52
C SER A 247 16.79 30.71 -4.58
N GLY A 248 16.70 30.11 -3.38
CA GLY A 248 15.57 30.28 -2.48
C GLY A 248 14.24 29.67 -2.97
N SER A 249 14.21 29.12 -4.18
CA SER A 249 13.04 28.54 -4.86
C SER A 249 13.37 27.17 -5.45
N TRP A 250 12.33 26.38 -5.75
CA TRP A 250 12.50 25.09 -6.42
C TRP A 250 12.94 25.29 -7.87
N ALA A 251 14.15 24.85 -8.20
CA ALA A 251 14.75 25.01 -9.52
C ALA A 251 14.52 23.81 -10.47
N GLY A 252 13.63 22.89 -10.11
CA GLY A 252 13.36 21.66 -10.87
C GLY A 252 14.20 20.47 -10.39
N SER A 253 13.72 19.26 -10.72
CA SER A 253 14.35 18.01 -10.27
C SER A 253 15.76 17.81 -10.82
N ASP A 254 16.06 18.21 -12.05
CA ASP A 254 17.39 17.99 -12.65
C ASP A 254 18.48 18.74 -11.89
N ASN A 255 18.21 20.00 -11.54
CA ASN A 255 19.10 20.82 -10.72
C ASN A 255 19.28 20.22 -9.32
N PHE A 256 18.18 19.82 -8.68
CA PHE A 256 18.22 19.17 -7.36
C PHE A 256 19.03 17.88 -7.39
N LEU A 257 18.85 17.06 -8.42
CA LEU A 257 19.50 15.76 -8.57
C LEU A 257 20.99 15.89 -8.95
N SER A 258 21.41 17.03 -9.47
CA SER A 258 22.82 17.30 -9.82
C SER A 258 23.65 17.61 -8.58
N ASP A 259 23.08 18.33 -7.60
CA ASP A 259 23.75 18.71 -6.35
C ASP A 259 22.71 18.79 -5.21
N PRO A 260 22.21 17.63 -4.71
CA PRO A 260 21.21 17.61 -3.67
C PRO A 260 21.83 18.04 -2.32
N PRO A 261 21.05 18.66 -1.42
CA PRO A 261 21.52 18.95 -0.08
C PRO A 261 21.86 17.66 0.66
N GLU A 262 22.79 17.75 1.60
CA GLU A 262 23.30 16.63 2.40
C GLU A 262 22.19 15.77 3.03
N SER A 263 21.05 16.36 3.38
CA SER A 263 19.88 15.60 3.88
C SER A 263 18.61 16.06 3.21
N TRP A 264 17.76 15.11 2.83
CA TRP A 264 16.44 15.38 2.27
C TRP A 264 15.51 14.18 2.47
N ALA A 265 14.21 14.40 2.32
CA ALA A 265 13.22 13.33 2.25
C ALA A 265 12.11 13.68 1.27
N VAL A 266 11.46 12.68 0.69
CA VAL A 266 10.33 12.81 -0.23
C VAL A 266 9.24 11.81 0.13
N LEU A 267 7.98 12.17 -0.11
CA LEU A 267 6.84 11.26 -0.11
C LEU A 267 5.73 11.81 -1.01
N SER A 268 4.76 10.97 -1.32
CA SER A 268 3.50 11.36 -1.96
C SER A 268 2.32 10.87 -1.14
N VAL A 269 1.14 11.44 -1.40
CA VAL A 269 -0.07 11.21 -0.59
C VAL A 269 -1.22 10.78 -1.48
N TRP A 270 -1.82 9.63 -1.17
CA TRP A 270 -2.97 9.06 -1.85
C TRP A 270 -4.25 9.25 -1.04
N ASN A 271 -5.33 9.60 -1.73
CA ASN A 271 -6.65 9.85 -1.15
C ASN A 271 -7.50 8.58 -1.11
N CYS A 272 -7.43 7.83 -0.01
CA CYS A 272 -8.31 6.68 0.20
C CYS A 272 -9.72 7.08 0.68
N LYS A 273 -9.90 8.27 1.26
CA LYS A 273 -11.18 8.76 1.80
C LYS A 273 -12.30 8.76 0.75
N ASP A 274 -11.96 9.07 -0.50
CA ASP A 274 -12.92 9.13 -1.61
C ASP A 274 -13.07 7.77 -2.32
N VAL A 275 -12.40 6.73 -1.82
CA VAL A 275 -12.43 5.34 -2.32
C VAL A 275 -13.21 4.46 -1.35
N PHE A 276 -12.91 4.55 -0.05
CA PHE A 276 -13.60 3.81 1.01
C PHE A 276 -13.56 4.57 2.35
N ARG A 277 -14.40 4.15 3.28
CA ARG A 277 -14.38 4.61 4.67
C ARG A 277 -14.21 3.44 5.61
N LEU A 278 -13.56 3.73 6.73
CA LEU A 278 -13.38 2.79 7.82
C LEU A 278 -14.30 3.15 8.97
N GLU A 279 -14.74 2.16 9.72
CA GLU A 279 -15.41 2.37 11.00
C GLU A 279 -14.95 1.35 12.03
N VAL A 280 -14.59 1.82 13.23
CA VAL A 280 -14.27 0.92 14.35
C VAL A 280 -15.56 0.53 15.06
N LEU A 281 -15.93 -0.74 14.95
CA LEU A 281 -17.10 -1.34 15.58
C LEU A 281 -16.72 -2.05 16.89
N GLY A 282 -17.73 -2.42 17.70
CA GLY A 282 -17.52 -3.19 18.94
C GLY A 282 -17.03 -2.39 20.16
N ALA A 283 -16.76 -1.08 20.05
CA ALA A 283 -16.34 -0.28 21.20
C ALA A 283 -17.48 -0.04 22.21
N SER A 284 -17.20 -0.25 23.51
CA SER A 284 -18.15 0.03 24.59
C SER A 284 -18.50 1.52 24.70
N ARG A 285 -19.68 1.84 25.26
CA ARG A 285 -20.13 3.23 25.45
C ARG A 285 -19.11 4.07 26.24
N VAL A 286 -18.49 3.48 27.26
CA VAL A 286 -17.45 4.13 28.08
C VAL A 286 -16.24 4.51 27.23
N LYS A 287 -15.71 3.58 26.41
CA LYS A 287 -14.58 3.85 25.50
C LYS A 287 -14.92 4.95 24.49
N ARG A 288 -16.13 4.90 23.92
CA ARG A 288 -16.62 5.93 22.97
C ARG A 288 -16.71 7.31 23.61
N THR A 289 -17.25 7.40 24.83
CA THR A 289 -17.34 8.66 25.58
C THR A 289 -15.97 9.20 25.93
N PHE A 290 -15.07 8.36 26.46
CA PHE A 290 -13.69 8.76 26.78
C PHE A 290 -12.96 9.33 25.56
N ALA A 291 -12.97 8.62 24.43
CA ALA A 291 -12.39 9.09 23.19
C ALA A 291 -12.98 10.43 22.74
N LYS A 292 -14.31 10.58 22.81
CA LYS A 292 -14.99 11.85 22.50
C LYS A 292 -14.49 12.97 23.42
N THR A 293 -14.33 12.72 24.72
CA THR A 293 -13.82 13.71 25.67
C THR A 293 -12.40 14.14 25.34
N THR A 294 -11.48 13.20 25.02
CA THR A 294 -10.10 13.57 24.64
C THR A 294 -10.07 14.54 23.45
N ARG A 295 -10.95 14.32 22.47
CA ARG A 295 -11.08 15.18 21.29
C ARG A 295 -11.73 16.53 21.59
N VAL A 296 -12.69 16.59 22.51
CA VAL A 296 -13.30 17.87 22.95
C VAL A 296 -12.27 18.72 23.66
N VAL A 297 -11.48 18.12 24.57
CA VAL A 297 -10.39 18.82 25.28
C VAL A 297 -9.34 19.32 24.30
N ASP A 298 -8.92 18.49 23.34
CA ASP A 298 -7.96 18.88 22.31
C ASP A 298 -8.47 20.05 21.44
N LYS A 299 -9.76 20.04 21.09
CA LYS A 299 -10.39 21.15 20.36
C LYS A 299 -10.51 22.43 21.18
N ALA A 300 -10.76 22.32 22.49
CA ALA A 300 -10.91 23.46 23.39
C ALA A 300 -9.56 24.09 23.77
N LEU A 301 -8.50 23.28 23.87
CA LEU A 301 -7.16 23.69 24.31
C LEU A 301 -6.09 23.30 23.28
N PRO A 302 -6.17 23.79 22.03
CA PRO A 302 -5.29 23.34 20.93
C PRO A 302 -3.81 23.69 21.15
N PHE A 303 -3.52 24.66 22.03
CA PHE A 303 -2.15 25.03 22.41
C PHE A 303 -1.44 23.96 23.26
N LEU A 304 -2.19 23.09 23.96
CA LEU A 304 -1.65 21.97 24.71
C LEU A 304 -1.21 20.80 23.82
N ARG A 305 -1.70 20.74 22.57
CA ARG A 305 -1.33 19.72 21.57
C ARG A 305 -1.46 18.29 22.10
N LEU A 306 -2.55 18.03 22.81
CA LEU A 306 -2.76 16.74 23.44
C LEU A 306 -3.08 15.69 22.36
N PRO A 307 -2.42 14.51 22.40
CA PRO A 307 -2.79 13.41 21.52
C PRO A 307 -4.24 13.01 21.81
N SER A 308 -5.11 13.10 20.79
CA SER A 308 -6.54 12.83 20.93
C SER A 308 -6.99 11.69 20.01
N VAL A 309 -8.02 10.96 20.43
CA VAL A 309 -8.59 9.89 19.61
C VAL A 309 -9.51 10.51 18.55
N PRO A 310 -9.28 10.27 17.25
CA PRO A 310 -10.14 10.81 16.20
C PRO A 310 -11.54 10.19 16.23
N ALA A 311 -12.39 10.63 15.31
CA ALA A 311 -13.78 10.19 15.17
C ALA A 311 -13.94 8.73 14.69
N VAL A 312 -13.12 7.79 15.15
CA VAL A 312 -12.98 6.44 14.55
C VAL A 312 -14.20 5.52 14.74
N PHE A 313 -15.12 5.86 15.64
CA PHE A 313 -16.37 5.12 15.89
C PHE A 313 -17.55 5.59 15.02
N ARG A 314 -17.26 6.33 13.95
CA ARG A 314 -18.15 6.70 12.85
C ARG A 314 -17.33 6.56 11.57
N PRO A 315 -17.95 6.44 10.39
CA PRO A 315 -17.22 6.35 9.13
C PRO A 315 -16.19 7.47 8.98
N PHE A 316 -14.92 7.10 8.79
CA PHE A 316 -13.80 8.02 8.61
C PHE A 316 -12.96 7.63 7.40
N GLY A 317 -12.41 8.62 6.71
CA GLY A 317 -11.47 8.41 5.62
C GLY A 317 -10.02 8.45 6.10
N LEU A 318 -9.11 8.03 5.24
CA LEU A 318 -7.67 8.09 5.48
C LEU A 318 -6.91 8.63 4.28
N TYR A 319 -5.73 9.18 4.55
CA TYR A 319 -4.71 9.43 3.54
C TYR A 319 -3.60 8.40 3.69
N PHE A 320 -3.15 7.85 2.57
CA PHE A 320 -2.06 6.89 2.53
C PHE A 320 -0.79 7.56 2.00
N MET A 321 0.30 7.55 2.78
CA MET A 321 1.60 8.03 2.33
C MET A 321 2.33 6.90 1.60
N TYR A 322 2.90 7.20 0.44
CA TYR A 322 3.65 6.25 -0.38
C TYR A 322 4.91 6.90 -0.96
N GLY A 323 5.81 6.07 -1.52
CA GLY A 323 7.07 6.56 -2.10
C GLY A 323 7.98 7.28 -1.09
N LEU A 324 8.01 6.78 0.15
CA LEU A 324 8.83 7.34 1.21
C LEU A 324 10.31 7.11 0.90
N GLY A 325 11.04 8.20 0.68
CA GLY A 325 12.47 8.18 0.36
C GLY A 325 13.21 9.32 1.03
N GLY A 326 14.52 9.22 1.03
CA GLY A 326 15.39 10.23 1.62
C GLY A 326 16.82 9.75 1.73
N GLU A 327 17.70 10.70 1.98
CA GLU A 327 19.13 10.50 2.14
C GLU A 327 19.68 11.47 3.18
N GLY A 328 20.83 11.11 3.75
CA GLY A 328 21.55 11.95 4.71
C GLY A 328 21.24 11.71 6.19
N PRO A 329 22.10 12.22 7.08
CA PRO A 329 21.98 11.99 8.53
C PRO A 329 20.72 12.59 9.16
N ARG A 330 20.08 13.57 8.51
CA ARG A 330 18.84 14.19 8.98
C ARG A 330 17.59 13.73 8.23
N ALA A 331 17.67 12.70 7.39
CA ALA A 331 16.54 12.20 6.58
C ALA A 331 15.30 11.89 7.43
N ALA A 332 15.46 11.22 8.59
CA ALA A 332 14.34 10.94 9.50
C ALA A 332 13.68 12.21 10.06
N LYS A 333 14.46 13.29 10.29
CA LYS A 333 13.91 14.59 10.72
C LYS A 333 13.13 15.28 9.59
N MET A 334 13.61 15.14 8.34
CA MET A 334 12.89 15.62 7.15
C MET A 334 11.59 14.85 6.95
N MET A 335 11.63 13.52 7.07
CA MET A 335 10.45 12.65 7.02
C MET A 335 9.43 13.03 8.09
N LYS A 336 9.86 13.28 9.34
CA LYS A 336 8.97 13.75 10.41
C LYS A 336 8.28 15.07 10.08
N ALA A 337 8.98 16.01 9.43
CA ALA A 337 8.40 17.27 8.98
C ALA A 337 7.36 17.04 7.87
N LEU A 338 7.63 16.15 6.92
CA LEU A 338 6.66 15.74 5.90
C LEU A 338 5.43 15.09 6.52
N CYS A 339 5.58 14.14 7.45
CA CYS A 339 4.45 13.53 8.15
C CYS A 339 3.60 14.57 8.90
N GLY A 340 4.22 15.59 9.50
CA GLY A 340 3.50 16.71 10.12
C GLY A 340 2.73 17.56 9.11
N HIS A 341 3.30 17.77 7.92
CA HIS A 341 2.62 18.45 6.81
C HIS A 341 1.41 17.63 6.32
N VAL A 342 1.59 16.34 6.06
CA VAL A 342 0.53 15.43 5.61
C VAL A 342 -0.58 15.29 6.67
N HIS A 343 -0.24 15.21 7.96
CA HIS A 343 -1.22 15.22 9.03
C HIS A 343 -2.13 16.45 8.94
N ASN A 344 -1.55 17.64 8.77
CA ASN A 344 -2.32 18.88 8.67
C ASN A 344 -3.18 18.94 7.40
N LEU A 345 -2.68 18.40 6.28
CA LEU A 345 -3.44 18.27 5.05
C LEU A 345 -4.63 17.30 5.23
N ALA A 346 -4.40 16.14 5.82
CA ALA A 346 -5.42 15.14 6.14
C ALA A 346 -6.49 15.71 7.09
N LYS A 347 -6.09 16.53 8.05
CA LYS A 347 -6.99 17.26 8.95
C LYS A 347 -7.90 18.23 8.20
N GLU A 348 -7.35 19.02 7.28
CA GLU A 348 -8.13 19.96 6.45
C GLU A 348 -9.14 19.21 5.58
N SER A 349 -8.79 18.02 5.11
CA SER A 349 -9.66 17.15 4.31
C SER A 349 -10.65 16.31 5.12
N GLY A 350 -10.58 16.35 6.45
CA GLY A 350 -11.48 15.60 7.35
C GLY A 350 -11.17 14.10 7.48
N CYS A 351 -9.93 13.68 7.19
CA CYS A 351 -9.49 12.30 7.43
C CYS A 351 -9.36 12.03 8.93
N GLY A 352 -9.62 10.78 9.34
CA GLY A 352 -9.44 10.33 10.72
C GLY A 352 -8.02 9.87 11.03
N VAL A 353 -7.30 9.36 10.03
CA VAL A 353 -5.94 8.82 10.16
C VAL A 353 -5.11 9.09 8.91
N VAL A 354 -3.79 9.10 9.09
CA VAL A 354 -2.79 8.97 8.02
C VAL A 354 -2.12 7.62 8.19
N VAL A 355 -1.99 6.87 7.09
CA VAL A 355 -1.44 5.51 7.09
C VAL A 355 -0.25 5.46 6.15
N THR A 356 0.73 4.62 6.45
CA THR A 356 1.78 4.21 5.51
C THR A 356 2.16 2.79 5.80
N GLU A 357 2.61 2.07 4.79
CA GLU A 357 3.21 0.76 4.95
C GLU A 357 4.67 0.82 4.47
N VAL A 358 5.58 0.29 5.28
CA VAL A 358 7.03 0.33 5.01
C VAL A 358 7.67 -1.00 5.35
N ALA A 359 8.79 -1.33 4.69
CA ALA A 359 9.58 -2.50 5.08
C ALA A 359 9.94 -2.46 6.58
N ASN A 360 10.01 -3.61 7.24
CA ASN A 360 10.32 -3.65 8.67
C ASN A 360 11.64 -2.93 9.03
N ARG A 361 12.62 -3.01 8.12
CA ARG A 361 13.97 -2.43 8.25
C ARG A 361 14.11 -1.04 7.62
N GLU A 362 13.02 -0.38 7.23
CA GLU A 362 13.06 0.94 6.60
C GLU A 362 13.72 1.97 7.53
N PRO A 363 14.88 2.55 7.16
CA PRO A 363 15.57 3.53 8.00
C PRO A 363 14.72 4.77 8.34
N LEU A 364 13.85 5.19 7.42
CA LEU A 364 12.98 6.35 7.61
C LEU A 364 11.84 6.11 8.60
N LYS A 365 11.57 4.84 8.99
CA LYS A 365 10.55 4.47 9.98
C LYS A 365 10.71 5.22 11.31
N LEU A 366 11.94 5.56 11.71
CA LEU A 366 12.25 6.37 12.89
C LEU A 366 11.69 7.80 12.83
N GLY A 367 11.46 8.31 11.62
CA GLY A 367 10.90 9.63 11.36
C GLY A 367 9.37 9.65 11.27
N ILE A 368 8.69 8.49 11.26
CA ILE A 368 7.25 8.39 10.99
C ILE A 368 6.47 8.33 12.31
N PRO A 369 5.73 9.40 12.69
CA PRO A 369 4.86 9.37 13.87
C PRO A 369 3.73 8.36 13.65
N HIS A 370 3.45 7.52 14.65
CA HIS A 370 2.35 6.56 14.61
C HIS A 370 1.98 6.12 16.03
N TRP A 371 0.78 5.54 16.19
CA TRP A 371 0.34 4.91 17.42
C TRP A 371 0.46 3.41 17.32
N LYS A 372 1.28 2.79 18.18
CA LYS A 372 1.50 1.33 18.20
C LYS A 372 0.20 0.54 18.31
N MET A 373 -0.76 1.01 19.10
CA MET A 373 -2.06 0.34 19.30
C MET A 373 -2.90 0.26 18.01
N LEU A 374 -2.69 1.16 17.06
CA LEU A 374 -3.41 1.19 15.78
C LEU A 374 -2.58 0.65 14.61
N SER A 375 -1.32 0.35 14.85
CA SER A 375 -0.35 -0.04 13.82
C SER A 375 -0.14 -1.55 13.84
N CYS A 376 0.15 -2.14 12.68
CA CYS A 376 0.56 -3.53 12.57
C CYS A 376 2.09 -3.60 12.45
N ALA A 377 2.75 -4.26 13.40
CA ALA A 377 4.21 -4.36 13.40
C ALA A 377 4.72 -5.26 12.27
N GLU A 378 4.01 -6.34 11.96
CA GLU A 378 4.36 -7.32 10.95
C GLU A 378 3.10 -7.77 10.21
N ASP A 379 2.83 -7.13 9.08
CA ASP A 379 1.86 -7.60 8.10
C ASP A 379 2.54 -8.64 7.20
N LEU A 380 1.97 -9.84 7.05
CA LEU A 380 2.61 -10.93 6.33
C LEU A 380 2.26 -10.87 4.85
N TRP A 381 3.27 -10.64 4.03
CA TRP A 381 3.18 -10.82 2.60
C TRP A 381 3.59 -12.24 2.23
N CYS A 382 2.72 -12.95 1.51
CA CYS A 382 3.03 -14.25 0.93
C CYS A 382 3.08 -14.14 -0.59
N ILE A 383 3.99 -14.85 -1.25
CA ILE A 383 4.18 -14.81 -2.70
C ILE A 383 4.20 -16.22 -3.29
N LYS A 384 3.79 -16.35 -4.55
CA LYS A 384 3.83 -17.56 -5.34
C LYS A 384 4.34 -17.22 -6.74
N ARG A 385 5.19 -18.09 -7.29
CA ARG A 385 5.54 -18.07 -8.71
C ARG A 385 4.46 -18.81 -9.50
N LEU A 386 3.91 -18.19 -10.53
CA LEU A 386 2.82 -18.73 -11.35
C LEU A 386 3.30 -19.39 -12.65
N GLY A 387 4.47 -19.00 -13.18
CA GLY A 387 5.02 -19.51 -14.43
C GLY A 387 6.01 -20.67 -14.25
N GLU A 388 5.80 -21.76 -15.00
CA GLU A 388 6.64 -22.97 -14.99
C GLU A 388 7.81 -22.90 -16.00
N ASP A 389 7.65 -22.20 -17.12
CA ASP A 389 8.65 -22.11 -18.21
C ASP A 389 9.69 -20.97 -18.06
N TYR A 390 9.77 -20.36 -16.88
CA TYR A 390 10.58 -19.18 -16.68
C TYR A 390 12.02 -19.57 -16.34
N SER A 391 13.01 -19.19 -17.16
CA SER A 391 14.43 -19.32 -16.76
C SER A 391 14.73 -18.35 -15.62
N ASP A 392 15.50 -18.78 -14.63
CA ASP A 392 15.82 -18.00 -13.42
C ASP A 392 16.55 -16.67 -13.69
N GLY A 393 16.86 -16.34 -14.94
CA GLY A 393 17.31 -15.01 -15.37
C GLY A 393 18.49 -14.49 -14.54
N SER A 394 18.60 -13.18 -14.39
CA SER A 394 19.66 -12.55 -13.59
C SER A 394 19.34 -12.41 -12.09
N VAL A 395 18.10 -12.69 -11.68
CA VAL A 395 17.60 -12.44 -10.30
C VAL A 395 17.35 -13.74 -9.54
N GLY A 396 17.29 -14.88 -10.24
CA GLY A 396 16.82 -16.13 -9.68
C GLY A 396 15.31 -16.15 -9.47
N ASP A 397 14.87 -17.12 -8.68
CA ASP A 397 13.53 -17.18 -8.14
C ASP A 397 13.30 -16.06 -7.12
N TRP A 398 12.56 -15.02 -7.51
CA TRP A 398 12.31 -13.85 -6.66
C TRP A 398 11.63 -14.22 -5.33
N THR A 399 10.84 -15.31 -5.30
CA THR A 399 10.18 -15.77 -4.06
C THR A 399 11.15 -16.18 -2.95
N LYS A 400 12.41 -16.48 -3.32
CA LYS A 400 13.49 -16.88 -2.40
C LYS A 400 14.46 -15.75 -2.08
N SER A 401 14.23 -14.56 -2.64
CA SER A 401 15.12 -13.42 -2.43
C SER A 401 15.09 -12.91 -0.99
N PRO A 402 16.24 -12.50 -0.41
CA PRO A 402 16.28 -11.95 0.92
C PRO A 402 15.59 -10.58 0.98
N PRO A 403 14.99 -10.20 2.13
CA PRO A 403 14.34 -8.90 2.26
C PRO A 403 15.37 -7.76 2.19
N GLY A 404 15.04 -6.73 1.39
CA GLY A 404 15.79 -5.48 1.34
C GLY A 404 15.55 -4.57 2.54
N LEU A 405 16.20 -3.40 2.55
CA LEU A 405 15.96 -2.35 3.54
C LEU A 405 14.62 -1.63 3.32
N SER A 406 14.21 -1.51 2.07
CA SER A 406 13.02 -0.77 1.64
C SER A 406 12.25 -1.59 0.62
N ILE A 407 10.93 -1.41 0.61
CA ILE A 407 10.01 -1.89 -0.42
C ILE A 407 9.14 -0.70 -0.84
N PHE A 408 8.70 -0.67 -2.09
CA PHE A 408 7.74 0.32 -2.55
C PHE A 408 6.33 -0.26 -2.45
N VAL A 409 5.47 0.37 -1.67
CA VAL A 409 4.05 -0.02 -1.57
C VAL A 409 3.25 0.83 -2.56
N ASP A 410 2.54 0.15 -3.47
CA ASP A 410 1.76 0.81 -4.51
C ASP A 410 0.45 1.34 -3.91
N PRO A 411 0.19 2.66 -3.94
CA PRO A 411 -1.00 3.23 -3.30
C PRO A 411 -2.31 2.79 -3.98
N ARG A 412 -2.26 2.24 -5.21
CA ARG A 412 -3.45 1.76 -5.93
C ARG A 412 -4.10 0.53 -5.28
N GLU A 413 -3.42 -0.12 -4.34
CA GLU A 413 -3.89 -1.29 -3.59
C GLU A 413 -4.72 -0.91 -2.34
N PHE A 414 -4.85 0.40 -2.09
CA PHE A 414 -5.61 0.96 -0.97
C PHE A 414 -6.96 1.48 -1.42
#